data_AF-A0A924ILP0-F1
#
_entry.id   AF-A0A924ILP0-F1
#
_cell.length_a   1.000
_cell.length_b   1.000
_cell.length_c   1.000
_cell.angle_alpha   90.00
_cell.angle_beta   90.00
_cell.angle_gamma   90.00
#
_symmetry.space_group_name_H-M   'P 1'
#
loop_
_entity.id
_entity.type
_entity.pdbx_description
1 polymer ?
#
loop_
_entity_poly.entity_id
_entity_poly.type
_entity_poly.pdbx_seq_one_letter_code
_entity_poly.pdbx_strand_id
1 'polypeptide(L)'
;MKQKDILMIVVVAGVSTIFAFVAANFFISSPKNRQYKVQILDSISSSFPDTDTRYFNKDSLDPTQKVQIGNGGNAQPFAGSQ
;
A
#
# COMPACT_ATOMS: atom_id res chain seq x y z
N MET A 1 57.09 -5.77 24.44
CA MET A 1 57.08 -4.45 23.78
C MET A 1 57.60 -3.43 24.78
N LYS A 2 58.61 -2.65 24.40
CA LYS A 2 59.03 -1.52 25.24
C LYS A 2 57.86 -0.53 25.29
N GLN A 3 57.71 0.24 26.36
CA GLN A 3 56.62 1.23 26.48
C GLN A 3 56.53 2.16 25.25
N LYS A 4 57.68 2.42 24.62
CA LYS A 4 57.80 3.16 23.36
C LYS A 4 57.12 2.47 22.16
N ASP A 5 57.21 1.15 22.07
CA ASP A 5 56.59 0.38 20.98
C ASP A 5 55.05 0.38 21.12
N ILE A 6 54.55 0.25 22.35
CA ILE A 6 53.11 0.36 22.64
C ILE A 6 52.60 1.76 22.33
N LEU A 7 53.34 2.79 22.72
CA LEU A 7 52.97 4.19 22.44
C LEU A 7 52.87 4.46 20.95
N MET A 8 53.82 3.94 20.16
CA MET A 8 53.82 4.08 18.70
C MET A 8 52.60 3.41 18.06
N ILE A 9 52.24 2.21 18.52
CA ILE A 9 51.05 1.49 18.04
C ILE A 9 49.78 2.28 18.34
N VAL A 10 49.64 2.83 19.54
CA VAL A 10 48.47 3.63 19.94
C VAL A 10 48.32 4.88 19.08
N VAL A 11 49.42 5.58 18.79
CA VAL A 11 49.40 6.78 17.94
C VAL A 11 48.97 6.43 16.51
N VAL A 12 49.55 5.38 15.92
CA VAL A 12 49.20 4.95 14.56
C VAL A 12 47.74 4.48 14.49
N ALA A 13 47.27 3.74 15.50
CA ALA A 13 45.88 3.30 15.59
C ALA A 13 44.92 4.51 15.70
N GLY A 14 45.27 5.51 16.51
CA GLY A 14 44.48 6.73 16.66
C GLY A 14 44.35 7.51 15.35
N VAL A 15 45.46 7.77 14.67
CA VAL A 15 45.47 8.48 13.37
C VAL A 15 44.69 7.69 12.32
N SER A 16 44.89 6.37 12.26
CA SER A 16 44.18 5.49 11.32
C SER A 16 42.67 5.50 11.56
N THR A 17 42.23 5.55 12.82
CA THR A 17 40.82 5.58 13.19
C THR A 17 40.15 6.88 12.74
N ILE A 18 40.82 8.03 12.95
CA ILE A 18 40.34 9.33 12.50
C ILE A 18 40.22 9.34 10.97
N PHE A 19 41.26 8.86 10.28
CA PHE A 19 41.28 8.81 8.82
C PHE A 19 40.19 7.89 8.27
N ALA A 20 40.00 6.71 8.86
CA ALA A 20 38.97 5.76 8.48
C ALA A 20 37.56 6.34 8.68
N PHE A 21 37.31 7.08 9.76
CA PHE A 21 36.01 7.72 10.01
C PHE A 21 35.67 8.77 8.94
N VAL A 22 36.64 9.63 8.60
CA VAL A 22 36.46 10.66 7.55
C VAL A 22 36.25 10.01 6.19
N ALA A 23 37.07 9.01 5.85
CA ALA A 23 36.94 8.27 4.60
C ALA A 23 35.58 7.54 4.52
N ALA A 24 35.15 6.89 5.60
CA ALA A 24 33.85 6.20 5.67
C ALA A 24 32.70 7.18 5.40
N ASN A 25 32.72 8.39 5.95
CA ASN A 25 31.67 9.37 5.71
C ASN A 25 31.63 9.86 4.25
N PHE A 26 32.77 9.86 3.55
CA PHE A 26 32.83 10.24 2.13
C PHE A 26 32.45 9.11 1.18
N PHE A 27 32.92 7.88 1.43
CA PHE A 27 32.72 6.73 0.55
C PHE A 27 31.45 5.92 0.86
N ILE A 28 31.01 5.84 2.11
CA ILE A 28 29.86 5.04 2.54
C ILE A 28 28.60 5.91 2.51
N SER A 29 28.08 6.10 1.28
CA SER A 29 26.72 6.52 0.93
C SER A 29 26.05 7.56 1.84
N SER A 30 25.97 8.81 1.34
CA SER A 30 25.17 9.89 1.92
C SER A 30 23.75 9.42 2.25
N PRO A 31 23.13 9.84 3.39
CA PRO A 31 21.76 9.47 3.76
C PRO A 31 20.73 9.74 2.65
N LYS A 32 21.03 10.67 1.73
CA LYS A 32 20.23 10.97 0.54
C LYS A 32 20.06 9.75 -0.39
N ASN A 33 21.05 8.86 -0.45
CA ASN A 33 21.03 7.64 -1.27
C ASN A 33 20.40 6.44 -0.55
N ARG A 34 19.92 6.60 0.70
CA ARG A 34 19.25 5.54 1.46
C ARG A 34 17.73 5.59 1.36
N GLN A 35 17.19 6.50 0.55
CA GLN A 35 15.74 6.62 0.35
C GLN A 35 15.29 5.64 -0.74
N TYR A 36 14.64 4.57 -0.32
CA TYR A 36 13.96 3.66 -1.22
C TYR A 36 12.55 4.19 -1.47
N LYS A 37 12.16 4.32 -2.74
CA LYS A 37 10.79 4.62 -3.12
C LYS A 37 9.95 3.38 -2.86
N VAL A 38 9.45 3.26 -1.64
CA VAL A 38 8.51 2.21 -1.27
C VAL A 38 7.10 2.62 -1.68
N GLN A 39 6.29 1.63 -2.03
CA GLN A 39 4.88 1.85 -2.34
C GLN A 39 4.16 2.17 -1.02
N ILE A 40 3.65 3.39 -0.90
CA ILE A 40 2.80 3.79 0.22
C ILE A 40 1.39 3.37 -0.14
N LEU A 41 0.73 2.63 0.75
CA LEU A 41 -0.67 2.26 0.56
C LEU A 41 -1.55 3.50 0.66
N ASP A 42 -2.59 3.55 -0.16
CA ASP A 42 -3.57 4.62 -0.11
C ASP A 42 -4.26 4.64 1.27
N SER A 43 -4.58 5.84 1.74
CA SER A 43 -5.25 6.01 3.03
C SER A 43 -6.65 5.38 2.99
N ILE A 44 -7.02 4.67 4.06
CA ILE A 44 -8.34 4.08 4.19
C ILE A 44 -9.35 5.22 4.33
N SER A 45 -10.18 5.41 3.30
CA SER A 45 -11.25 6.40 3.30
C SER A 45 -12.54 5.77 3.83
N SER A 46 -13.24 6.48 4.71
CA SER A 46 -14.61 6.13 5.13
C SER A 46 -15.68 6.61 4.15
N SER A 47 -15.28 7.23 3.04
CA SER A 47 -16.20 7.68 2.00
C SER A 47 -16.67 6.49 1.17
N PHE A 48 -17.98 6.25 1.19
CA PHE A 48 -18.63 5.30 0.29
C PHE A 48 -19.32 6.08 -0.83
N PRO A 49 -19.34 5.55 -2.07
CA PRO A 49 -20.14 6.14 -3.13
C PRO A 49 -21.63 6.08 -2.76
N ASP A 50 -22.40 7.08 -3.19
CA ASP A 50 -23.84 7.08 -2.99
C ASP A 50 -24.48 5.85 -3.63
N THR A 51 -25.48 5.29 -2.94
CA THR A 51 -26.20 4.11 -3.42
C THR A 51 -27.13 4.46 -4.58
N ASP A 52 -27.26 3.55 -5.54
CA ASP A 52 -28.14 3.75 -6.70
C ASP A 52 -29.61 3.79 -6.25
N THR A 53 -30.26 4.93 -6.45
CA THR A 53 -31.65 5.18 -6.04
C THR A 53 -32.66 4.25 -6.72
N ARG A 54 -32.29 3.61 -7.84
CA ARG A 54 -33.14 2.57 -8.47
C ARG A 54 -33.35 1.37 -7.55
N TYR A 55 -32.34 1.04 -6.75
CA TYR A 55 -32.35 -0.13 -5.86
C TYR A 55 -32.42 0.26 -4.38
N PHE A 56 -31.96 1.45 -4.00
CA PHE A 56 -31.97 1.94 -2.62
C PHE A 56 -32.89 3.16 -2.48
N ASN A 57 -34.19 2.92 -2.54
CA ASN A 57 -35.22 3.93 -2.33
C ASN A 57 -36.16 3.54 -1.18
N LYS A 58 -37.09 4.44 -0.85
CA LYS A 58 -38.06 4.28 0.23
C LYS A 58 -38.93 3.03 0.11
N ASP A 59 -39.14 2.55 -1.12
CA ASP A 59 -40.01 1.42 -1.37
C ASP A 59 -39.19 0.12 -1.40
N SER A 60 -37.88 0.15 -1.68
CA SER A 60 -37.02 -1.05 -1.85
C SER A 60 -37.07 -2.11 -0.76
N LEU A 61 -37.49 -1.77 0.47
CA LEU A 61 -37.64 -2.69 1.60
C LEU A 61 -39.07 -3.12 1.86
N ASP A 62 -40.04 -2.67 1.06
CA ASP A 62 -41.45 -3.02 1.19
C ASP A 62 -41.72 -4.40 0.54
N PRO A 63 -41.99 -5.44 1.35
CA PRO A 63 -42.24 -6.79 0.86
C PRO A 63 -43.62 -6.93 0.19
N THR A 64 -44.47 -5.90 0.26
CA THR A 64 -45.81 -5.89 -0.33
C THR A 64 -45.84 -5.28 -1.74
N GLN A 65 -44.68 -4.83 -2.24
CA GLN A 65 -44.57 -4.34 -3.60
C GLN A 65 -44.96 -5.40 -4.63
N LYS A 66 -45.83 -5.00 -5.56
CA LYS A 66 -46.24 -5.86 -6.68
C LYS A 66 -45.13 -5.88 -7.72
N VAL A 67 -44.30 -6.93 -7.70
CA VAL A 67 -43.32 -7.18 -8.76
C VAL A 67 -44.05 -7.68 -10.01
N GLN A 68 -44.17 -6.83 -11.02
CA GLN A 68 -44.82 -7.20 -12.27
C GLN A 68 -43.76 -7.74 -13.25
N ILE A 69 -43.63 -9.07 -13.32
CA ILE A 69 -42.70 -9.74 -14.24
C ILE A 69 -43.32 -9.78 -15.63
N GLY A 70 -43.07 -8.73 -16.42
CA GLY A 70 -43.46 -8.64 -17.83
C GLY A 70 -44.95 -8.39 -18.07
N ASN A 71 -45.27 -7.68 -19.15
CA ASN A 71 -46.64 -7.63 -19.66
C ASN A 71 -46.96 -9.00 -20.25
N GLY A 72 -47.79 -9.77 -19.56
CA GLY A 72 -48.22 -11.12 -19.97
C GLY A 72 -48.83 -11.12 -21.37
N GLY A 73 -48.00 -11.44 -22.36
CA GLY A 73 -48.39 -11.56 -23.76
C GLY A 73 -48.20 -12.97 -24.33
N ASN A 74 -47.97 -13.98 -23.48
CA ASN A 74 -47.92 -15.37 -23.93
C ASN A 74 -48.86 -16.24 -23.10
N ALA A 75 -50.06 -16.46 -23.62
CA ALA A 75 -51.05 -17.36 -23.02
C ALA A 75 -50.66 -18.85 -23.13
N GLN A 76 -49.56 -19.20 -23.84
CA GLN A 76 -49.14 -20.58 -24.01
C GLN A 76 -47.60 -20.73 -24.06
N PRO A 77 -46.92 -20.82 -22.90
CA PRO A 77 -45.46 -20.84 -22.83
C PRO A 77 -44.79 -22.13 -23.35
N PHE A 78 -45.55 -23.15 -23.75
CA PHE A 78 -45.03 -24.46 -24.18
C PHE A 78 -45.67 -25.02 -25.45
N ALA A 79 -46.31 -24.21 -26.29
CA ALA A 79 -46.72 -24.68 -27.62
C ALA A 79 -45.49 -24.84 -28.51
N GLY A 80 -44.90 -26.04 -28.51
CA GLY A 80 -43.79 -26.42 -29.37
C GLY A 80 -44.15 -26.35 -30.86
N SER A 81 -43.24 -25.81 -31.65
CA SER A 81 -43.28 -25.91 -33.11
C SER A 81 -42.83 -27.31 -33.54
N GLN A 82 -43.77 -28.06 -34.13
CA GLN A 82 -43.61 -29.19 -35.06
C GLN A 82 -42.75 -30.38 -34.59
#